data_AF-A0AAQ3PL04-F1
#
_entry.id   AF-A0AAQ3PL04-F1
#
_cell.length_a   1.000
_cell.length_b   1.000
_cell.length_c   1.000
_cell.angle_alpha   90.00
_cell.angle_beta   90.00
_cell.angle_gamma   90.00
#
_symmetry.space_group_name_H-M   'P 1'
#
loop_
_entity.id
_entity.type
_entity.pdbx_description
1 polymer ?
#
loop_
_entity_poly.entity_id
_entity_poly.type
_entity_poly.pdbx_seq_one_letter_code
_entity_poly.pdbx_strand_id
1 'polypeptide(L)'
;MHNGKPFLTHGKIRKKLGDKYKDEPPNALELFKECHYSKKRKAFTPTDKIERKITAPIEDGEKTNVTEVVSDVLVHKTKKNRFLYNVGIQNKPGTSNAMRRELEAELVREKQGSNELPQRLQMDAMAKEAETSRATNEEILKKQAETDELLKRLMSMIPNFTST
;
A
#
# COMPACT_ATOMS: atom_id res chain seq x y z
N MET A 1 -27.62 -27.94 -9.93
CA MET A 1 -26.90 -29.18 -9.59
C MET A 1 -25.48 -29.08 -10.14
N HIS A 2 -24.47 -28.80 -9.31
CA HIS A 2 -23.09 -28.65 -9.77
C HIS A 2 -22.37 -30.00 -9.72
N ASN A 3 -22.33 -30.69 -10.86
CA ASN A 3 -21.61 -31.96 -11.04
C ASN A 3 -20.09 -31.69 -11.12
N GLY A 4 -19.49 -31.42 -9.96
CA GLY A 4 -18.03 -31.36 -9.80
C GLY A 4 -17.46 -32.77 -9.82
N LYS A 5 -16.58 -33.07 -10.79
CA LYS A 5 -15.84 -34.34 -10.88
C LYS A 5 -15.17 -34.67 -9.53
N PRO A 6 -15.11 -35.93 -9.12
CA PRO A 6 -14.48 -36.31 -7.85
C PRO A 6 -12.99 -35.96 -7.89
N PHE A 7 -12.55 -35.09 -6.98
CA PHE A 7 -11.15 -34.81 -6.70
C PHE A 7 -10.37 -36.12 -6.52
N LEU A 8 -9.17 -36.22 -7.12
CA LEU A 8 -8.32 -37.40 -6.97
C LEU A 8 -8.06 -37.65 -5.47
N THR A 9 -8.23 -38.91 -5.05
CA THR A 9 -7.93 -39.33 -3.68
C THR A 9 -6.42 -39.35 -3.44
N HIS A 10 -6.00 -39.21 -2.18
CA HIS A 10 -4.60 -39.24 -1.74
C HIS A 10 -3.77 -40.37 -2.40
N GLY A 11 -4.34 -41.57 -2.53
CA GLY A 11 -3.69 -42.72 -3.18
C GLY A 11 -3.47 -42.57 -4.69
N LYS A 12 -4.37 -41.89 -5.42
CA LYS A 12 -4.21 -41.62 -6.87
C LYS A 12 -3.22 -40.49 -7.14
N ILE A 13 -3.11 -39.53 -6.22
CA ILE A 13 -2.11 -38.46 -6.25
C ILE A 13 -0.71 -39.08 -6.11
N ARG A 14 -0.44 -39.85 -5.03
CA ARG A 14 0.86 -40.53 -4.83
C ARG A 14 1.30 -41.38 -6.02
N LYS A 15 0.39 -42.16 -6.63
CA LYS A 15 0.72 -43.04 -7.76
C LYS A 15 1.02 -42.28 -9.06
N LYS A 16 0.37 -41.13 -9.30
CA LYS A 16 0.57 -40.30 -10.51
C LYS A 16 1.83 -39.43 -10.42
N LEU A 17 2.26 -39.11 -9.19
CA LEU A 17 3.40 -38.25 -8.90
C LEU A 17 4.74 -39.00 -8.85
N GLY A 18 4.75 -40.27 -8.46
CA GLY A 18 5.97 -41.07 -8.35
C GLY A 18 6.77 -41.25 -9.65
N ASP A 19 6.12 -41.09 -10.81
CA ASP A 19 6.80 -41.20 -12.11
C ASP A 19 7.32 -39.87 -12.67
N LYS A 20 6.79 -38.72 -12.22
CA LYS A 20 7.06 -37.39 -12.80
C LYS A 20 8.05 -36.54 -12.00
N TYR A 21 8.22 -36.83 -10.71
CA TYR A 21 8.98 -36.01 -9.76
C TYR A 21 10.05 -36.85 -9.07
N LYS A 22 10.87 -37.53 -9.87
CA LYS A 22 11.90 -38.46 -9.37
C LYS A 22 13.11 -37.73 -8.79
N ASP A 23 13.35 -36.50 -9.22
CA ASP A 23 14.53 -35.72 -8.86
C ASP A 23 14.22 -34.59 -7.86
N GLU A 24 13.04 -33.97 -7.95
CA GLU A 24 12.63 -32.88 -7.05
C GLU A 24 11.14 -33.00 -6.66
N PRO A 25 10.78 -32.84 -5.36
CA PRO A 25 9.40 -32.86 -4.95
C PRO A 25 8.63 -31.65 -5.51
N PRO A 26 7.40 -31.84 -6.03
CA PRO A 26 6.62 -30.76 -6.60
C PRO A 26 6.22 -29.72 -5.57
N ASN A 27 6.14 -28.47 -6.00
CA ASN A 27 5.59 -27.41 -5.17
C ASN A 27 4.04 -27.48 -5.10
N ALA A 28 3.46 -26.78 -4.11
CA ALA A 28 2.01 -26.79 -3.89
C ALA A 28 1.18 -26.30 -5.10
N LEU A 29 1.71 -25.36 -5.89
CA LEU A 29 1.05 -24.85 -7.10
C LEU A 29 1.07 -25.89 -8.22
N GLU A 30 2.15 -26.64 -8.38
CA GLU A 30 2.26 -27.74 -9.34
C GLU A 30 1.31 -28.88 -9.00
N LEU A 31 1.26 -29.29 -7.73
CA LEU A 31 0.27 -30.24 -7.23
C LEU A 31 -1.16 -29.78 -7.53
N PHE A 32 -1.42 -28.49 -7.31
CA PHE A 32 -2.72 -27.89 -7.55
C PHE A 32 -3.07 -27.89 -9.04
N LYS A 33 -2.15 -27.50 -9.92
CA LYS A 33 -2.33 -27.57 -11.38
C LYS A 33 -2.60 -29.02 -11.81
N GLU A 34 -1.80 -29.99 -11.37
CA GLU A 34 -1.99 -31.40 -11.75
C GLU A 34 -3.35 -31.97 -11.28
N CYS A 35 -3.87 -31.49 -10.14
CA CYS A 35 -5.16 -31.90 -9.58
C CYS A 35 -6.37 -31.18 -10.20
N HIS A 36 -6.20 -29.93 -10.63
CA HIS A 36 -7.31 -29.04 -11.03
C HIS A 36 -7.29 -28.62 -12.51
N TYR A 37 -6.20 -28.88 -13.24
CA TYR A 37 -6.09 -28.58 -14.65
C TYR A 37 -6.83 -29.63 -15.49
N SER A 38 -8.05 -29.29 -15.91
CA SER A 38 -8.82 -30.07 -16.85
C SER A 38 -8.56 -29.56 -18.26
N LYS A 39 -8.11 -30.41 -19.18
CA LYS A 39 -7.90 -30.08 -20.61
C LYS A 39 -9.13 -29.43 -21.29
N LYS A 40 -10.34 -29.61 -20.74
CA LYS A 40 -11.60 -28.98 -21.20
C LYS A 40 -11.82 -27.53 -20.73
N ARG A 41 -11.14 -27.07 -19.67
CA ARG A 41 -11.31 -25.74 -19.08
C ARG A 41 -9.89 -25.16 -18.93
N LYS A 42 -9.36 -24.58 -20.01
CA LYS A 42 -7.98 -24.08 -20.12
C LYS A 42 -7.59 -22.97 -19.12
N ALA A 43 -8.48 -22.55 -18.23
CA ALA A 43 -8.21 -21.53 -17.23
C ALA A 43 -8.91 -21.88 -15.92
N PHE A 44 -8.16 -21.85 -14.81
CA PHE A 44 -8.71 -21.95 -13.47
C PHE A 44 -8.33 -20.66 -12.72
N THR A 45 -9.34 -19.85 -12.39
CA THR A 45 -9.14 -18.52 -11.78
C THR A 45 -8.30 -18.49 -10.49
N PRO A 46 -8.23 -19.56 -9.66
CA PRO A 46 -7.25 -19.62 -8.57
C PRO A 46 -5.79 -19.65 -9.03
N THR A 47 -5.47 -20.29 -10.15
CA THR A 47 -4.09 -20.46 -10.62
C THR A 47 -3.47 -19.11 -10.96
N ASP A 48 -4.18 -18.30 -11.76
CA ASP A 48 -3.70 -16.96 -12.15
C ASP A 48 -3.52 -16.04 -10.92
N LYS A 49 -4.42 -16.16 -9.93
CA LYS A 49 -4.34 -15.40 -8.69
C LYS A 49 -3.14 -15.82 -7.83
N ILE A 50 -2.85 -17.11 -7.76
CA ILE A 50 -1.68 -17.65 -7.04
C ILE A 50 -0.40 -17.20 -7.73
N GLU A 51 -0.32 -17.33 -9.06
CA GLU A 51 0.85 -16.92 -9.85
C GLU A 51 1.15 -15.43 -9.69
N ARG A 52 0.14 -14.56 -9.80
CA ARG A 52 0.31 -13.12 -9.56
C ARG A 52 0.81 -12.80 -8.16
N LYS A 53 0.34 -13.52 -7.14
CA LYS A 53 0.78 -13.33 -5.75
C LYS A 53 2.23 -13.81 -5.53
N ILE A 54 2.68 -14.83 -6.26
CA ILE A 54 4.06 -15.33 -6.19
C ILE A 54 5.03 -14.37 -6.88
N THR A 55 4.64 -13.82 -8.04
CA THR A 55 5.49 -12.92 -8.84
C THR A 55 5.42 -11.46 -8.38
N ALA A 56 4.55 -11.12 -7.43
CA ALA A 56 4.45 -9.77 -6.90
C ALA A 56 5.78 -9.37 -6.21
N PRO A 57 6.30 -8.14 -6.44
CA PRO A 57 7.46 -7.65 -5.72
C PRO A 57 7.15 -7.60 -4.22
N ILE A 58 8.00 -8.22 -3.40
CA ILE A 58 7.92 -8.13 -1.94
C ILE A 58 8.82 -6.97 -1.51
N GLU A 59 8.22 -6.03 -0.76
CA GLU A 59 8.86 -4.78 -0.34
C GLU A 59 10.05 -5.01 0.61
N ASP A 60 10.12 -6.18 1.25
CA ASP A 60 11.08 -6.51 2.32
C ASP A 60 12.07 -7.64 1.98
N GLY A 61 12.20 -8.02 0.71
CA GLY A 61 13.19 -9.02 0.26
C GLY A 61 12.97 -10.47 0.71
N GLU A 62 11.93 -10.75 1.49
CA GLU A 62 11.52 -12.12 1.83
C GLU A 62 11.01 -12.88 0.59
N LYS A 63 11.30 -14.19 0.52
CA LYS A 63 10.82 -15.04 -0.57
C LYS A 63 9.38 -15.48 -0.30
N THR A 64 8.48 -15.26 -1.26
CA THR A 64 7.08 -15.69 -1.16
C THR A 64 6.99 -17.21 -0.99
N ASN A 65 6.44 -17.68 0.13
CA ASN A 65 6.21 -19.11 0.32
C ASN A 65 5.01 -19.57 -0.53
N VAL A 66 5.29 -20.36 -1.58
CA VAL A 66 4.29 -20.87 -2.52
C VAL A 66 3.16 -21.63 -1.81
N THR A 67 3.49 -22.41 -0.77
CA THR A 67 2.53 -23.22 -0.01
C THR A 67 1.55 -22.32 0.76
N GLU A 68 2.06 -21.23 1.33
CA GLU A 68 1.25 -20.25 2.05
C GLU A 68 0.31 -19.50 1.11
N VAL A 69 0.81 -19.04 -0.05
CA VAL A 69 -0.01 -18.37 -1.07
C VAL A 69 -1.12 -19.29 -1.59
N VAL A 70 -0.80 -20.55 -1.87
CA VAL A 70 -1.78 -21.56 -2.29
C VAL A 70 -2.84 -21.78 -1.20
N SER A 71 -2.43 -21.90 0.07
CA SER A 71 -3.36 -22.02 1.20
C SER A 71 -4.28 -20.81 1.33
N ASP A 72 -3.73 -19.59 1.31
CA ASP A 72 -4.46 -18.33 1.42
C ASP A 72 -5.50 -18.18 0.30
N VAL A 73 -5.14 -18.44 -0.95
CA VAL A 73 -6.09 -18.34 -2.07
C VAL A 73 -7.21 -19.38 -1.96
N LEU A 74 -6.92 -20.56 -1.41
CA LEU A 74 -7.83 -21.70 -1.40
C LEU A 74 -8.71 -21.81 -0.16
N VAL A 75 -8.26 -21.32 1.00
CA VAL A 75 -9.04 -21.33 2.26
C VAL A 75 -10.31 -20.48 2.13
N HIS A 76 -10.23 -19.37 1.39
CA HIS A 76 -11.34 -18.45 1.17
C HIS A 76 -12.39 -18.96 0.16
N LYS A 77 -12.07 -19.96 -0.66
CA LYS A 77 -13.00 -20.48 -1.68
C LYS A 77 -13.93 -21.56 -1.15
N THR A 78 -13.49 -22.36 -0.18
CA THR A 78 -14.28 -23.49 0.35
C THR A 78 -13.92 -23.77 1.81
N LYS A 79 -14.94 -23.86 2.71
CA LYS A 79 -14.76 -24.15 4.16
C LYS A 79 -14.01 -25.46 4.47
N LYS A 80 -14.01 -26.44 3.55
CA LYS A 80 -13.28 -27.72 3.69
C LYS A 80 -12.57 -28.03 2.37
N ASN A 81 -11.43 -27.41 2.14
CA ASN A 81 -10.67 -27.67 0.93
C ASN A 81 -9.99 -29.05 0.99
N ARG A 82 -10.56 -30.03 0.27
CA ARG A 82 -10.03 -31.41 0.24
C ARG A 82 -8.63 -31.50 -0.38
N PHE A 83 -8.26 -30.58 -1.28
CA PHE A 83 -6.92 -30.57 -1.86
C PHE A 83 -5.89 -30.21 -0.78
N LEU A 84 -6.12 -29.14 -0.01
CA LEU A 84 -5.23 -28.74 1.09
C LEU A 84 -5.04 -29.87 2.11
N TYR A 85 -6.13 -30.55 2.49
CA TYR A 85 -6.05 -31.73 3.35
C TYR A 85 -5.24 -32.88 2.72
N ASN A 86 -5.50 -33.22 1.46
CA ASN A 86 -4.84 -34.33 0.77
C ASN A 86 -3.35 -34.08 0.50
N VAL A 87 -2.90 -32.82 0.46
CA VAL A 87 -1.49 -32.47 0.26
C VAL A 87 -0.80 -32.07 1.56
N GLY A 88 -1.45 -32.26 2.72
CA GLY A 88 -0.89 -32.00 4.04
C GLY A 88 -0.75 -30.51 4.40
N ILE A 89 -1.36 -29.61 3.64
CA ILE A 89 -1.33 -28.18 3.91
C ILE A 89 -2.37 -27.86 4.99
N GLN A 90 -1.90 -27.31 6.11
CA GLN A 90 -2.77 -26.90 7.20
C GLN A 90 -3.73 -25.82 6.71
N ASN A 91 -5.02 -26.14 6.79
CA ASN A 91 -6.11 -25.22 6.48
C ASN A 91 -6.30 -24.30 7.69
N LYS A 92 -5.28 -23.49 8.03
CA LYS A 92 -5.42 -22.44 9.02
C LYS A 92 -6.50 -21.51 8.47
N PRO A 93 -7.58 -21.22 9.22
CA PRO A 93 -8.52 -20.20 8.79
C PRO A 93 -7.70 -18.92 8.64
N GLY A 94 -7.45 -18.52 7.38
CA GLY A 94 -6.83 -17.23 7.11
C GLY A 94 -7.64 -16.17 7.85
N THR A 95 -6.93 -15.25 8.49
CA THR A 95 -7.43 -13.96 9.01
C THR A 95 -8.78 -13.66 8.38
N SER A 96 -9.85 -13.80 9.17
CA SER A 96 -11.21 -13.76 8.63
C SER A 96 -11.38 -12.54 7.73
N ASN A 97 -12.25 -12.60 6.72
CA ASN A 97 -12.50 -11.43 5.86
C ASN A 97 -12.79 -10.15 6.67
N ALA A 98 -13.34 -10.30 7.88
CA ALA A 98 -13.53 -9.20 8.83
C ALA A 98 -12.20 -8.65 9.36
N MET A 99 -11.31 -9.50 9.88
CA MET A 99 -9.98 -9.11 10.37
C MET A 99 -9.10 -8.55 9.24
N ARG A 100 -9.22 -9.07 8.01
CA ARG A 100 -8.50 -8.54 6.84
C ARG A 100 -8.98 -7.14 6.46
N ARG A 101 -10.29 -6.89 6.54
CA ARG A 101 -10.86 -5.56 6.34
C ARG A 101 -10.46 -4.59 7.43
N GLU A 102 -10.35 -5.06 8.67
CA GLU A 102 -9.90 -4.26 9.81
C GLU A 102 -8.43 -3.83 9.65
N LEU A 103 -7.55 -4.76 9.26
CA LEU A 103 -6.16 -4.47 8.91
C LEU A 103 -6.04 -3.51 7.71
N GLU A 104 -6.83 -3.72 6.65
CA GLU A 104 -6.88 -2.80 5.50
C GLU A 104 -7.39 -1.40 5.92
N ALA A 105 -8.36 -1.33 6.83
CA ALA A 105 -8.89 -0.07 7.33
C ALA A 105 -7.88 0.67 8.21
N GLU A 106 -7.12 -0.03 9.06
CA GLU A 106 -6.04 0.58 9.85
C GLU A 106 -4.95 1.16 8.96
N LEU A 107 -4.53 0.40 7.92
CA LEU A 107 -3.52 0.87 6.97
C LEU A 107 -3.97 2.13 6.20
N VAL A 108 -5.26 2.22 5.86
CA VAL A 108 -5.84 3.41 5.22
C VAL A 108 -5.84 4.60 6.20
N ARG A 109 -6.22 4.40 7.46
CA ARG A 109 -6.18 5.44 8.49
C ARG A 109 -4.76 5.96 8.71
N GLU A 110 -3.79 5.08 8.80
CA GLU A 110 -2.38 5.43 8.98
C GLU A 110 -1.83 6.22 7.78
N LYS A 111 -2.15 5.80 6.55
CA LYS A 111 -1.77 6.56 5.33
C LYS A 111 -2.42 7.93 5.26
N GLN A 112 -3.66 8.08 5.71
CA GLN A 112 -4.33 9.38 5.78
C GLN A 112 -3.67 10.29 6.83
N GLY A 113 -3.42 9.79 8.04
CA GLY A 113 -2.74 10.55 9.10
C GLY A 113 -1.32 10.96 8.73
N SER A 114 -0.59 10.11 8.01
CA SER A 114 0.76 10.42 7.50
C SER A 114 0.77 11.56 6.48
N ASN A 115 -0.31 11.74 5.70
CA ASN A 115 -0.42 12.84 4.73
C ASN A 115 -0.94 14.15 5.34
N GLU A 116 -1.58 14.10 6.51
CA GLU A 116 -2.07 15.27 7.23
C GLU A 116 -0.95 16.05 7.93
N LEU A 117 0.05 15.36 8.50
CA LEU A 117 1.17 16.02 9.20
C LEU A 117 1.99 16.97 8.28
N PRO A 118 2.39 16.57 7.06
CA PRO A 118 3.11 17.44 6.13
C PRO A 118 2.26 18.66 5.71
N GLN A 119 0.97 18.47 5.46
CA GLN A 119 0.08 19.58 5.09
C GLN A 119 -0.09 20.57 6.24
N ARG A 120 -0.24 20.10 7.48
CA ARG A 120 -0.32 20.97 8.65
C ARG A 120 0.98 21.76 8.86
N LEU A 121 2.13 21.10 8.74
CA LEU A 121 3.43 21.78 8.84
C LEU A 121 3.63 22.84 7.75
N GLN A 122 3.16 22.57 6.53
CA GLN A 122 3.23 23.52 5.43
C GLN A 122 2.31 24.73 5.64
N MET A 123 1.09 24.53 6.15
CA MET A 123 0.18 25.61 6.53
C MET A 123 0.75 26.46 7.69
N ASP A 124 1.30 25.82 8.72
CA ASP A 124 1.90 26.51 9.87
C ASP A 124 3.13 27.34 9.46
N ALA A 125 3.95 26.82 8.55
CA ALA A 125 5.10 27.55 8.00
C ALA A 125 4.64 28.80 7.23
N MET A 126 3.62 28.67 6.39
CA MET A 126 3.06 29.77 5.59
C MET A 126 2.39 30.83 6.49
N ALA A 127 1.73 30.41 7.58
CA ALA A 127 1.14 31.31 8.55
C ALA A 127 2.21 32.14 9.29
N LYS A 128 3.30 31.49 9.74
CA LYS A 128 4.44 32.19 10.37
C LYS A 128 5.12 33.15 9.40
N GLU A 129 5.34 32.76 8.15
CA GLU A 129 5.94 33.62 7.14
C GLU A 129 5.06 34.85 6.84
N ALA A 130 3.74 34.67 6.76
CA ALA A 130 2.80 35.78 6.60
C ALA A 130 2.79 36.74 7.79
N GLU A 131 2.90 36.23 9.02
CA GLU A 131 2.97 37.05 10.23
C GLU A 131 4.28 37.85 10.29
N THR A 132 5.42 37.21 10.03
CA THR A 132 6.72 37.89 9.96
C THR A 132 6.78 38.94 8.86
N SER A 133 6.21 38.66 7.68
CA SER A 133 6.16 39.60 6.56
C SER A 133 5.28 40.82 6.84
N ARG A 134 4.24 40.67 7.66
CA ARG A 134 3.42 41.81 8.11
C ARG A 134 4.18 42.66 9.11
N ALA A 135 4.80 42.03 10.11
CA ALA A 135 5.59 42.73 11.12
C ALA A 135 6.75 43.54 10.51
N THR A 136 7.47 42.97 9.54
CA THR A 136 8.58 43.68 8.87
C THR A 136 8.09 44.85 8.03
N ASN A 137 6.98 44.70 7.30
CA ASN A 137 6.39 45.79 6.52
C ASN A 137 5.90 46.94 7.42
N GLU A 138 5.27 46.63 8.54
CA GLU A 138 4.84 47.65 9.51
C GLU A 138 6.05 48.44 10.07
N GLU A 139 7.16 47.76 10.37
CA GLU A 139 8.39 48.41 10.83
C GLU A 139 9.02 49.30 9.75
N ILE A 140 9.06 48.83 8.49
CA ILE A 140 9.57 49.61 7.35
C ILE A 140 8.72 50.86 7.12
N LEU A 141 7.40 50.73 7.12
CA LEU A 141 6.48 51.86 6.94
C LEU A 141 6.64 52.90 8.05
N LYS A 142 6.80 52.45 9.31
CA LYS A 142 7.05 53.35 10.43
C LYS A 142 8.38 54.10 10.28
N LYS A 143 9.46 53.39 9.94
CA LYS A 143 10.77 54.02 9.69
C LYS A 143 10.71 55.02 8.54
N GLN A 144 9.99 54.70 7.47
CA GLN A 144 9.81 55.60 6.34
C GLN A 144 9.07 56.88 6.77
N ALA A 145 7.99 56.75 7.54
CA ALA A 145 7.25 57.90 8.07
C ALA A 145 8.12 58.80 8.95
N GLU A 146 8.94 58.21 9.84
CA GLU A 146 9.89 58.96 10.68
C GLU A 146 10.94 59.69 9.85
N THR A 147 11.49 59.05 8.81
CA THR A 147 12.45 59.71 7.91
C THR A 147 11.82 60.84 7.10
N ASP A 148 10.58 60.68 6.65
CA ASP A 148 9.87 61.71 5.88
C ASP A 148 9.54 62.93 6.76
N GLU A 149 9.16 62.71 8.02
CA GLU A 149 8.98 63.79 8.99
C GLU A 149 10.27 64.56 9.25
N LEU A 150 11.40 63.86 9.40
CA LEU A 150 12.71 64.49 9.58
C LEU A 150 13.12 65.32 8.36
N LEU A 151 12.93 64.80 7.15
CA LEU A 151 13.20 65.53 5.91
C LEU A 151 12.35 66.80 5.82
N LYS A 152 11.04 66.70 6.12
CA LYS A 152 10.13 67.85 6.12
C LYS A 152 10.55 68.91 7.14
N ARG A 153 10.99 68.49 8.33
CA ARG A 153 11.54 69.37 9.37
C ARG A 153 12.78 70.11 8.87
N LEU A 154 13.73 69.41 8.24
CA LEU A 154 14.93 70.03 7.68
C LEU A 154 14.62 71.01 6.55
N MET A 155 13.73 70.64 5.62
CA MET A 155 13.32 71.53 4.53
C MET A 155 12.65 72.81 5.05
N SER A 156 11.90 72.73 6.16
CA SER A 156 11.30 73.91 6.80
C SER A 156 12.30 74.89 7.43
N MET A 157 13.55 74.45 7.68
CA MET A 157 14.61 75.29 8.24
C MET A 157 15.46 75.98 7.16
N ILE A 158 15.37 75.55 5.90
CA ILE A 158 16.11 76.20 4.81
C ILE A 158 15.38 77.51 4.45
N PRO A 159 16.02 78.69 4.59
CA PRO A 159 15.40 79.95 4.21
C PRO A 159 15.16 79.98 2.70
N ASN A 160 13.97 80.43 2.28
CA ASN A 160 13.66 80.65 0.88
C ASN A 160 14.57 81.77 0.35
N PHE A 161 15.66 81.44 -0.33
CA PHE A 161 16.43 82.42 -1.08
C PHE A 161 15.63 82.79 -2.33
N THR A 162 14.70 83.74 -2.19
CA THR A 162 14.13 84.43 -3.34
C THR A 162 15.23 85.34 -3.91
N SER A 163 15.89 84.88 -4.98
CA SER A 163 16.73 85.76 -5.80
C SER A 163 15.84 86.81 -6.47
N THR A 164 15.91 88.05 -5.98
CA THR A 164 15.60 89.28 -6.73
C THR A 164 16.74 89.67 -7.64
#